data_AF-A0A7S2QGR7-F1
#
_entry.id   AF-A0A7S2QGR7-F1
#
_cell.length_a   1.000
_cell.length_b   1.000
_cell.length_c   1.000
_cell.angle_alpha   90.00
_cell.angle_beta   90.00
_cell.angle_gamma   90.00
#
_symmetry.space_group_name_H-M   'P 1'
#
loop_
_entity.id
_entity.type
_entity.pdbx_description
1 polymer ?
#
loop_
_entity_poly.entity_id
_entity_poly.type
_entity_poly.pdbx_seq_one_letter_code
_entity_poly.pdbx_strand_id
1 'polypeptide(L)'
;AFKETYDMYSDVAAAQGGDGWKMKNDALFVRLDAFCERCRDALDFTRTVIQFSKLERIDIGGTKGKALSLCVVAMHEEFDRAVEEFKSVQYDIMDVGERKFDHDYFKFRSAVKGLDRRLGSLLASAFDDLDTMQMRLKLFDNFEGLIERPIIQAELENKHKTLLRQYQNDLVRVETSFIENRDKVDQCFDDAPIYANLPPVAGAIYWARSARNRIAEPMSKIVLYNHALREIPEEFREVDKQYNNLWKMLEGYELHRYAGWESTSVDVAKEKLKMRLLRRQEKTGLLKVNFDPALVRLIREVRFFLVFDIQVPPAAQEMFNKSGMRASPHGEHDRETATYRQWVAQLDHIVQMYNSVLTELLPVEEPLLEDRITKMDVALAPGLTELKWRSEDRIPEFIENTMKVVSDVSGVVDIMKENLRNISSILSQWCKEPIIERKRGAKPMAMDE
;
A
#
# COMPACT_ATOMS: atom_id res chain seq x y z
N ALA A 1 -51.49 1.70 13.21
CA ALA A 1 -52.44 1.33 12.14
C ALA A 1 -53.87 1.21 12.67
N PHE A 2 -54.36 0.03 13.12
CA PHE A 2 -55.79 -0.15 13.48
C PHE A 2 -56.29 0.82 14.56
N LYS A 3 -55.54 1.01 15.64
CA LYS A 3 -55.86 2.00 16.69
C LYS A 3 -55.95 3.42 16.16
N GLU A 4 -54.93 3.86 15.41
CA GLU A 4 -54.90 5.19 14.79
C GLU A 4 -56.10 5.41 13.85
N THR A 5 -56.48 4.39 13.07
CA THR A 5 -57.64 4.46 12.18
C THR A 5 -58.95 4.53 12.97
N TYR A 6 -59.07 3.76 14.06
CA TYR A 6 -60.23 3.83 14.96
C TYR A 6 -60.36 5.20 15.63
N ASP A 7 -59.25 5.76 16.13
CA ASP A 7 -59.23 7.08 16.76
C ASP A 7 -59.62 8.17 15.74
N MET A 8 -59.06 8.11 14.52
CA MET A 8 -59.45 9.01 13.42
C MET A 8 -60.94 8.92 13.08
N TYR A 9 -61.52 7.71 12.99
CA TYR A 9 -62.94 7.53 12.68
C TYR A 9 -63.85 7.93 13.85
N SER A 10 -63.41 7.71 15.09
CA SER A 10 -64.09 8.18 16.30
C SER A 10 -64.17 9.70 16.32
N ASP A 11 -63.07 10.39 15.98
CA ASP A 11 -63.02 11.85 15.91
C ASP A 11 -63.94 12.43 14.81
N VAL A 12 -63.96 11.78 13.63
CA VAL A 12 -64.88 12.15 12.53
C VAL A 12 -66.34 11.93 12.92
N ALA A 13 -66.65 10.82 13.60
CA ALA A 13 -68.01 10.53 14.07
C ALA A 13 -68.48 11.50 15.15
N ALA A 14 -67.57 11.96 16.03
CA ALA A 14 -67.86 13.00 17.02
C ALA A 14 -68.10 14.37 16.38
N ALA A 15 -67.41 14.69 15.29
CA ALA A 15 -67.57 15.95 14.56
C ALA A 15 -68.90 16.05 13.76
N GLN A 16 -69.52 14.92 13.38
CA GLN A 16 -70.75 14.88 12.58
C GLN A 16 -72.06 14.95 13.39
N GLY A 17 -72.00 15.17 14.70
CA GLY A 17 -73.17 15.55 15.52
C GLY A 17 -74.18 14.43 15.84
N GLY A 18 -73.86 13.17 15.57
CA GLY A 18 -74.62 12.02 16.08
C GLY A 18 -74.30 11.73 17.54
N ASP A 19 -75.15 10.95 18.22
CA ASP A 19 -74.84 10.39 19.55
C ASP A 19 -73.59 9.53 19.37
N GLY A 20 -72.42 10.13 19.67
CA GLY A 20 -71.11 9.68 19.19
C GLY A 20 -70.76 8.26 19.60
N TRP A 21 -69.62 7.76 19.13
CA TRP A 21 -69.13 6.41 19.41
C TRP A 21 -68.87 6.23 20.92
N LYS A 22 -69.90 5.85 21.70
CA LYS A 22 -69.87 5.70 23.18
C LYS A 22 -69.27 4.37 23.65
N MET A 23 -68.30 3.82 22.91
CA MET A 23 -67.53 2.68 23.41
C MET A 23 -66.40 3.19 24.29
N LYS A 24 -66.22 2.60 25.47
CA LYS A 24 -65.06 2.90 26.30
C LYS A 24 -63.82 2.31 25.63
N ASN A 25 -62.94 3.17 25.11
CA ASN A 25 -61.70 2.77 24.43
C ASN A 25 -60.85 1.82 25.28
N ASP A 26 -60.84 2.00 26.60
CA ASP A 26 -60.16 1.11 27.54
C ASP A 26 -60.66 -0.34 27.43
N ALA A 27 -61.97 -0.55 27.35
CA ALA A 27 -62.53 -1.91 27.25
C ALA A 27 -62.27 -2.56 25.88
N LEU A 28 -62.19 -1.75 24.82
CA LEU A 28 -61.94 -2.22 23.46
C LEU A 28 -60.47 -2.62 23.26
N PHE A 29 -59.55 -1.85 23.82
CA PHE A 29 -58.12 -1.98 23.54
C PHE A 29 -57.34 -2.79 24.57
N VAL A 30 -57.84 -3.05 25.78
CA VAL A 30 -57.11 -3.83 26.81
C VAL A 30 -56.55 -5.15 26.27
N ARG A 31 -57.35 -5.92 25.52
CA ARG A 31 -56.87 -7.20 24.95
C ARG A 31 -55.88 -6.99 23.82
N LEU A 32 -56.09 -5.97 22.99
CA LEU A 32 -55.19 -5.65 21.87
C LEU A 32 -53.84 -5.12 22.39
N ASP A 33 -53.84 -4.30 23.44
CA ASP A 33 -52.64 -3.77 24.07
C ASP A 33 -51.83 -4.88 24.73
N ALA A 34 -52.48 -5.74 25.51
CA ALA A 34 -51.80 -6.87 26.12
C ALA A 34 -51.24 -7.85 25.07
N PHE A 35 -51.92 -8.04 23.93
CA PHE A 35 -51.36 -8.78 22.80
C PHE A 35 -50.16 -8.05 22.15
N CYS A 36 -50.24 -6.73 21.98
CA CYS A 36 -49.14 -5.92 21.45
C CYS A 36 -47.91 -5.99 22.36
N GLU A 37 -48.08 -5.88 23.68
CA GLU A 37 -47.00 -6.06 24.66
C GLU A 37 -46.38 -7.46 24.55
N ARG A 38 -47.21 -8.51 24.45
CA ARG A 38 -46.71 -9.88 24.27
C ARG A 38 -45.89 -10.03 22.98
N CYS A 39 -46.32 -9.40 21.88
CA CYS A 39 -45.57 -9.37 20.63
C CYS A 39 -44.25 -8.60 20.77
N ARG A 40 -44.23 -7.50 21.52
CA ARG A 40 -43.00 -6.73 21.80
C ARG A 40 -42.01 -7.58 22.60
N ASP A 41 -42.48 -8.29 23.63
CA ASP A 41 -41.63 -9.18 24.43
C ASP A 41 -41.05 -10.33 23.60
N ALA A 42 -41.86 -10.96 22.73
CA ALA A 42 -41.39 -12.00 21.82
C ALA A 42 -40.41 -11.46 20.77
N LEU A 43 -40.66 -10.25 20.26
CA LEU A 43 -39.75 -9.58 19.33
C LEU A 43 -38.41 -9.24 19.99
N ASP A 44 -38.45 -8.73 21.22
CA ASP A 44 -37.24 -8.43 21.98
C ASP A 44 -36.48 -9.72 22.30
N PHE A 45 -37.16 -10.79 22.71
CA PHE A 45 -36.56 -12.11 22.86
C PHE A 45 -35.81 -12.55 21.59
N THR A 46 -36.47 -12.59 20.44
CA THR A 46 -35.83 -13.02 19.17
C THR A 46 -34.68 -12.11 18.76
N ARG A 47 -34.79 -10.79 18.96
CA ARG A 47 -33.68 -9.85 18.73
C ARG A 47 -32.49 -10.15 19.63
N THR A 48 -32.71 -10.41 20.92
CA THR A 48 -31.63 -10.76 21.84
C THR A 48 -30.95 -12.09 21.47
N VAL A 49 -31.71 -13.09 21.01
CA VAL A 49 -31.17 -14.36 20.51
C VAL A 49 -30.29 -14.14 19.29
N ILE A 50 -30.72 -13.32 18.32
CA ILE A 50 -29.92 -13.00 17.13
C ILE A 50 -28.63 -12.27 17.53
N GLN A 51 -28.71 -11.31 18.46
CA GLN A 51 -27.52 -10.58 18.94
C GLN A 51 -26.53 -11.53 19.64
N PHE A 52 -27.00 -12.40 20.53
CA PHE A 52 -26.13 -13.32 21.28
C PHE A 52 -25.62 -14.49 20.46
N SER A 53 -26.31 -14.90 19.38
CA SER A 53 -25.79 -15.91 18.45
C SER A 53 -24.47 -15.49 17.80
N LYS A 54 -24.22 -14.18 17.70
CA LYS A 54 -22.94 -13.67 17.18
C LYS A 54 -21.76 -13.98 18.12
N LEU A 55 -21.99 -14.21 19.41
CA LEU A 55 -20.93 -14.52 20.39
C LEU A 55 -20.24 -15.86 20.11
N GLU A 56 -20.90 -16.79 19.42
CA GLU A 56 -20.34 -18.11 19.07
C GLU A 56 -19.03 -17.99 18.25
N ARG A 57 -18.91 -16.93 17.44
CA ARG A 57 -17.80 -16.74 16.50
C ARG A 57 -16.79 -15.69 16.96
N ILE A 58 -16.92 -15.17 18.18
CA ILE A 58 -16.05 -14.11 18.68
C ILE A 58 -14.83 -14.70 19.38
N ASP A 59 -13.67 -14.54 18.76
CA ASP A 59 -12.38 -14.80 19.39
C ASP A 59 -11.73 -13.50 19.85
N ILE A 60 -11.26 -13.49 21.09
CA ILE A 60 -10.54 -12.36 21.68
C ILE A 60 -9.04 -12.64 21.56
N GLY A 61 -8.34 -11.81 20.79
CA GLY A 61 -6.88 -11.81 20.73
C GLY A 61 -6.25 -11.10 21.94
N GLY A 62 -4.93 -11.30 22.14
CA GLY A 62 -4.16 -10.64 23.20
C GLY A 62 -3.47 -11.62 24.15
N THR A 63 -2.76 -11.10 25.16
CA THR A 63 -1.95 -11.93 26.07
C THR A 63 -2.83 -12.83 26.94
N LYS A 64 -4.02 -12.34 27.33
CA LYS A 64 -5.06 -13.10 28.02
C LYS A 64 -6.18 -13.62 27.10
N GLY A 65 -5.98 -13.52 25.78
CA GLY A 65 -7.02 -13.80 24.78
C GLY A 65 -7.65 -15.19 24.91
N LYS A 66 -6.84 -16.23 25.18
CA LYS A 66 -7.34 -17.60 25.36
C LYS A 66 -8.28 -17.74 26.56
N ALA A 67 -7.93 -17.15 27.70
CA ALA A 67 -8.77 -17.20 28.89
C ALA A 67 -10.07 -16.41 28.69
N LEU A 68 -9.97 -15.23 28.06
CA LEU A 68 -11.12 -14.39 27.77
C LEU A 68 -12.07 -15.03 26.74
N SER A 69 -11.53 -15.68 25.69
CA SER A 69 -12.32 -16.41 24.70
C SER A 69 -13.04 -17.61 25.32
N LEU A 70 -12.39 -18.36 26.21
CA LEU A 70 -13.04 -19.43 26.98
C LEU A 70 -14.19 -18.90 27.85
N CYS A 71 -14.02 -17.72 28.46
CA CYS A 71 -15.09 -17.06 29.21
C CYS A 71 -16.27 -16.68 28.30
N VAL A 72 -16.02 -16.20 27.07
CA VAL A 72 -17.08 -15.89 26.09
C VAL A 72 -17.85 -17.14 25.70
N VAL A 73 -17.15 -18.25 25.42
CA VAL A 73 -17.78 -19.55 25.12
C VAL A 73 -18.65 -20.02 26.28
N ALA A 74 -18.15 -19.94 27.52
CA ALA A 74 -18.92 -20.32 28.70
C ALA A 74 -20.18 -19.43 28.91
N MET A 75 -20.08 -18.14 28.59
CA MET A 75 -21.23 -17.22 28.63
C MET A 75 -22.24 -17.54 27.51
N HIS A 76 -21.78 -17.95 26.34
CA HIS A 76 -22.65 -18.38 25.25
C HIS A 76 -23.40 -19.67 25.60
N GLU A 77 -22.72 -20.68 26.17
CA GLU A 77 -23.38 -21.91 26.65
C GLU A 77 -24.43 -21.63 27.75
N GLU A 78 -24.16 -20.66 28.63
CA GLU A 78 -25.13 -20.23 29.65
C GLU A 78 -26.34 -19.53 29.03
N PHE A 79 -26.12 -18.72 27.99
CA PHE A 79 -27.20 -18.11 27.21
C PHE A 79 -28.06 -19.17 26.52
N ASP A 80 -27.46 -20.15 25.84
CA ASP A 80 -28.18 -21.23 25.16
C ASP A 80 -29.02 -22.05 26.13
N ARG A 81 -28.51 -22.32 27.33
CA ARG A 81 -29.30 -22.97 28.39
C ARG A 81 -30.53 -22.14 28.79
N ALA A 82 -30.38 -20.83 28.93
CA ALA A 82 -31.49 -19.94 29.28
C ALA A 82 -32.52 -19.82 28.14
N VAL A 83 -32.07 -19.81 26.88
CA VAL A 83 -32.95 -19.84 25.71
C VAL A 83 -33.71 -21.16 25.65
N GLU A 84 -33.05 -22.28 25.92
CA GLU A 84 -33.66 -23.61 25.80
C GLU A 84 -34.66 -23.86 26.92
N GLU A 85 -34.38 -23.36 28.14
CA GLU A 85 -35.35 -23.33 29.24
C GLU A 85 -36.61 -22.55 28.82
N PHE A 86 -36.45 -21.36 28.21
CA PHE A 86 -37.57 -20.55 27.74
C PHE A 86 -38.33 -21.18 26.57
N LYS A 87 -37.65 -21.87 25.65
CA LYS A 87 -38.29 -22.63 24.54
C LYS A 87 -39.03 -23.88 25.03
N SER A 88 -38.59 -24.49 26.13
CA SER A 88 -39.16 -25.74 26.67
C SER A 88 -40.50 -25.57 27.40
N VAL A 89 -40.97 -24.33 27.50
CA VAL A 89 -42.24 -23.96 28.11
C VAL A 89 -43.41 -24.70 27.44
N GLN A 90 -44.30 -25.28 28.26
CA GLN A 90 -45.41 -26.14 27.78
C GLN A 90 -46.71 -25.39 27.45
N TYR A 91 -46.75 -24.07 27.60
CA TYR A 91 -47.93 -23.24 27.30
C TYR A 91 -47.72 -22.41 26.03
N ASP A 92 -48.82 -21.94 25.44
CA ASP A 92 -48.76 -21.03 24.29
C ASP A 92 -48.29 -19.64 24.75
N ILE A 93 -47.13 -19.21 24.25
CA ILE A 93 -46.55 -17.89 24.54
C ILE A 93 -47.40 -16.74 23.99
N MET A 94 -48.26 -16.99 23.00
CA MET A 94 -49.15 -15.97 22.43
C MET A 94 -50.48 -15.84 23.18
N ASP A 95 -50.74 -16.71 24.16
CA ASP A 95 -51.92 -16.58 25.03
C ASP A 95 -51.71 -15.47 26.07
N VAL A 96 -52.46 -14.38 25.90
CA VAL A 96 -52.48 -13.20 26.77
C VAL A 96 -53.08 -13.52 28.15
N GLY A 97 -53.87 -14.59 28.27
CA GLY A 97 -54.45 -15.03 29.54
C GLY A 97 -53.45 -15.75 30.45
N GLU A 98 -52.34 -16.27 29.90
CA GLU A 98 -51.34 -17.01 30.66
C GLU A 98 -50.33 -16.06 31.30
N ARG A 99 -50.40 -15.98 32.64
CA ARG A 99 -49.55 -15.11 33.48
C ARG A 99 -48.18 -15.71 33.76
N LYS A 100 -47.99 -17.02 33.54
CA LYS A 100 -46.69 -17.68 33.71
C LYS A 100 -45.63 -17.13 32.77
N PHE A 101 -46.03 -16.69 31.58
CA PHE A 101 -45.12 -16.05 30.60
C PHE A 101 -44.35 -14.89 31.21
N ASP A 102 -45.03 -13.98 31.92
CA ASP A 102 -44.39 -12.77 32.44
C ASP A 102 -43.28 -13.12 33.45
N HIS A 103 -43.49 -14.21 34.22
CA HIS A 103 -42.51 -14.71 35.18
C HIS A 103 -41.31 -15.37 34.50
N ASP A 104 -41.54 -16.25 33.53
CA ASP A 104 -40.46 -16.93 32.81
C ASP A 104 -39.68 -15.96 31.91
N TYR A 105 -40.35 -14.99 31.31
CA TYR A 105 -39.72 -13.91 30.56
C TYR A 105 -38.91 -12.98 31.47
N PHE A 106 -39.38 -12.71 32.69
CA PHE A 106 -38.60 -11.96 33.68
C PHE A 106 -37.34 -12.71 34.11
N LYS A 107 -37.41 -14.04 34.31
CA LYS A 107 -36.21 -14.86 34.58
C LYS A 107 -35.23 -14.79 33.41
N PHE A 108 -35.69 -14.95 32.18
CA PHE A 108 -34.85 -14.84 30.98
C PHE A 108 -34.16 -13.45 30.92
N ARG A 109 -34.93 -12.36 31.06
CA ARG A 109 -34.36 -11.00 31.08
C ARG A 109 -33.35 -10.79 32.21
N SER A 110 -33.56 -11.43 33.36
CA SER A 110 -32.62 -11.34 34.48
C SER A 110 -31.31 -12.07 34.19
N ALA A 111 -31.38 -13.25 33.55
CA ALA A 111 -30.21 -13.99 33.09
C ALA A 111 -29.43 -13.18 32.03
N VAL A 112 -30.12 -12.65 31.01
CA VAL A 112 -29.50 -11.81 29.95
C VAL A 112 -28.84 -10.57 30.55
N LYS A 113 -29.49 -9.89 31.50
CA LYS A 113 -28.90 -8.73 32.20
C LYS A 113 -27.64 -9.11 32.99
N GLY A 114 -27.59 -10.31 33.56
CA GLY A 114 -26.40 -10.85 34.22
C GLY A 114 -25.25 -11.07 33.23
N LEU A 115 -25.56 -11.67 32.08
CA LEU A 115 -24.61 -11.89 31.00
C LEU A 115 -24.07 -10.57 30.41
N ASP A 116 -24.92 -9.57 30.22
CA ASP A 116 -24.50 -8.23 29.76
C ASP A 116 -23.46 -7.59 30.66
N ARG A 117 -23.67 -7.65 31.98
CA ARG A 117 -22.73 -7.08 32.94
C ARG A 117 -21.39 -7.81 32.90
N ARG A 118 -21.43 -9.15 32.83
CA ARG A 118 -20.22 -9.96 32.72
C ARG A 118 -19.48 -9.70 31.41
N LEU A 119 -20.21 -9.55 30.30
CA LEU A 119 -19.65 -9.24 29.00
C LEU A 119 -19.04 -7.83 28.97
N GLY A 120 -19.71 -6.84 29.57
CA GLY A 120 -19.17 -5.49 29.75
C GLY A 120 -17.87 -5.48 30.57
N SER A 121 -17.83 -6.16 31.70
CA SER A 121 -16.60 -6.30 32.51
C SER A 121 -15.48 -7.04 31.77
N LEU A 122 -15.82 -8.07 31.00
CA LEU A 122 -14.86 -8.80 30.17
C LEU A 122 -14.29 -7.89 29.08
N LEU A 123 -15.14 -7.14 28.37
CA LEU A 123 -14.72 -6.18 27.35
C LEU A 123 -13.84 -5.08 27.94
N ALA A 124 -14.18 -4.55 29.12
CA ALA A 124 -13.37 -3.57 29.83
C ALA A 124 -11.98 -4.12 30.21
N SER A 125 -11.92 -5.35 30.73
CA SER A 125 -10.66 -6.02 31.05
C SER A 125 -9.84 -6.35 29.81
N ALA A 126 -10.48 -6.73 28.71
CA ALA A 126 -9.82 -6.99 27.44
C ALA A 126 -9.25 -5.69 26.85
N PHE A 127 -10.01 -4.59 26.92
CA PHE A 127 -9.56 -3.28 26.48
C PHE A 127 -8.31 -2.80 27.23
N ASP A 128 -8.24 -3.05 28.54
CA ASP A 128 -7.09 -2.68 29.37
C ASP A 128 -5.85 -3.56 29.12
N ASP A 129 -6.01 -4.80 28.67
CA ASP A 129 -4.90 -5.71 28.33
C ASP A 129 -4.22 -5.35 27.00
N LEU A 130 -4.92 -4.61 26.13
CA LEU A 130 -4.43 -4.27 24.79
C LEU A 130 -3.66 -2.94 24.82
N ASP A 131 -2.42 -2.95 24.34
CA ASP A 131 -1.58 -1.74 24.32
C ASP A 131 -1.77 -0.86 23.08
N THR A 132 -2.07 -1.46 21.93
CA THR A 132 -2.12 -0.73 20.65
C THR A 132 -3.54 -0.31 20.30
N MET A 133 -3.71 0.93 19.84
CA MET A 133 -5.01 1.46 19.39
C MET A 133 -5.69 0.55 18.35
N GLN A 134 -4.93 0.06 17.36
CA GLN A 134 -5.43 -0.84 16.33
C GLN A 134 -6.01 -2.14 16.89
N MET A 135 -5.42 -2.68 17.96
CA MET A 135 -5.93 -3.89 18.61
C MET A 135 -7.22 -3.57 19.38
N ARG A 136 -7.27 -2.43 20.07
CA ARG A 136 -8.48 -1.97 20.77
C ARG A 136 -9.65 -1.74 19.81
N LEU A 137 -9.39 -1.15 18.64
CA LEU A 137 -10.39 -0.98 17.60
C LEU A 137 -10.86 -2.32 17.02
N LYS A 138 -9.95 -3.26 16.77
CA LYS A 138 -10.31 -4.63 16.34
C LYS A 138 -11.16 -5.36 17.37
N LEU A 139 -10.89 -5.16 18.67
CA LEU A 139 -11.74 -5.70 19.73
C LEU A 139 -13.17 -5.16 19.59
N PHE A 140 -13.34 -3.87 19.35
CA PHE A 140 -14.68 -3.31 19.12
C PHE A 140 -15.33 -3.83 17.83
N ASP A 141 -14.56 -3.99 16.75
CA ASP A 141 -15.07 -4.57 15.50
C ASP A 141 -15.60 -6.00 15.73
N ASN A 142 -14.93 -6.80 16.57
CA ASN A 142 -15.38 -8.15 16.91
C ASN A 142 -16.69 -8.19 17.72
N PHE A 143 -16.99 -7.14 18.49
CA PHE A 143 -18.21 -7.02 19.30
C PHE A 143 -19.28 -6.12 18.66
N GLU A 144 -19.19 -5.90 17.34
CA GLU A 144 -20.14 -5.07 16.59
C GLU A 144 -21.59 -5.57 16.75
N GLY A 145 -22.51 -4.65 17.07
CA GLY A 145 -23.92 -4.94 17.34
C GLY A 145 -24.23 -5.43 18.76
N LEU A 146 -23.23 -5.84 19.54
CA LEU A 146 -23.37 -6.08 20.99
C LEU A 146 -23.05 -4.81 21.80
N ILE A 147 -22.14 -3.97 21.28
CA ILE A 147 -21.74 -2.71 21.91
C ILE A 147 -22.89 -1.70 22.00
N GLU A 148 -23.89 -1.79 21.13
CA GLU A 148 -25.09 -0.93 21.15
C GLU A 148 -26.01 -1.19 22.35
N ARG A 149 -25.78 -2.27 23.11
CA ARG A 149 -26.60 -2.58 24.28
C ARG A 149 -26.31 -1.58 25.41
N PRO A 150 -27.35 -0.97 26.03
CA PRO A 150 -27.16 0.13 26.99
C PRO A 150 -26.23 -0.18 28.17
N ILE A 151 -26.25 -1.43 28.65
CA ILE A 151 -25.43 -1.86 29.79
C ILE A 151 -23.94 -1.88 29.41
N ILE A 152 -23.62 -2.35 28.20
CA ILE A 152 -22.25 -2.42 27.70
C ILE A 152 -21.76 -1.01 27.35
N GLN A 153 -22.64 -0.20 26.74
CA GLN A 153 -22.34 1.18 26.39
C GLN A 153 -21.95 2.03 27.61
N ALA A 154 -22.66 1.88 28.73
CA ALA A 154 -22.34 2.58 29.98
C ALA A 154 -20.95 2.22 30.52
N GLU A 155 -20.52 0.96 30.36
CA GLU A 155 -19.17 0.53 30.75
C GLU A 155 -18.09 1.06 29.78
N LEU A 156 -18.44 1.17 28.49
CA LEU A 156 -17.54 1.61 27.44
C LEU A 156 -17.29 3.12 27.41
N GLU A 157 -18.20 3.92 27.94
CA GLU A 157 -18.10 5.39 27.96
C GLU A 157 -16.79 5.87 28.62
N ASN A 158 -16.41 5.24 29.74
CA ASN A 158 -15.16 5.55 30.43
C ASN A 158 -13.93 5.13 29.61
N LYS A 159 -14.01 4.01 28.88
CA LYS A 159 -12.91 3.51 28.04
C LYS A 159 -12.72 4.34 26.77
N HIS A 160 -13.80 4.96 26.27
CA HIS A 160 -13.75 5.84 25.12
C HIS A 160 -12.85 7.07 25.36
N LYS A 161 -12.91 7.66 26.55
CA LYS A 161 -11.99 8.76 26.93
C LYS A 161 -10.52 8.32 26.88
N THR A 162 -10.23 7.11 27.35
CA THR A 162 -8.88 6.54 27.26
C THR A 162 -8.46 6.29 25.80
N LEU A 163 -9.37 5.81 24.95
CA LEU A 163 -9.12 5.62 23.53
C LEU A 163 -8.80 6.95 22.84
N LEU A 164 -9.59 8.00 23.11
CA LEU A 164 -9.38 9.33 22.55
C LEU A 164 -8.02 9.92 22.95
N ARG A 165 -7.63 9.80 24.23
CA ARG A 165 -6.30 10.24 24.70
C ARG A 165 -5.17 9.47 24.03
N GLN A 166 -5.34 8.16 23.85
CA GLN A 166 -4.35 7.35 23.14
C GLN A 166 -4.23 7.79 21.68
N TYR A 167 -5.35 8.04 21.01
CA TYR A 167 -5.36 8.53 19.64
C TYR A 167 -4.70 9.90 19.51
N GLN A 168 -4.97 10.81 20.45
CA GLN A 168 -4.32 12.10 20.53
C GLN A 168 -2.80 11.98 20.62
N ASN A 169 -2.30 11.09 21.50
CA ASN A 169 -0.87 10.82 21.59
C ASN A 169 -0.31 10.24 20.30
N ASP A 170 -1.04 9.35 19.63
CA ASP A 170 -0.60 8.78 18.34
C ASP A 170 -0.58 9.85 17.22
N LEU A 171 -1.51 10.80 17.20
CA LEU A 171 -1.49 11.95 16.29
C LEU A 171 -0.24 12.81 16.51
N VAL A 172 0.08 13.15 17.76
CA VAL A 172 1.28 13.93 18.12
C VAL A 172 2.56 13.18 17.72
N ARG A 173 2.60 11.85 17.90
CA ARG A 173 3.74 11.02 17.48
C ARG A 173 3.92 11.03 15.97
N VAL A 174 2.83 10.94 15.21
CA VAL A 174 2.89 11.03 13.74
C VAL A 174 3.34 12.41 13.30
N GLU A 175 2.82 13.48 13.92
CA GLU A 175 3.22 14.86 13.63
C GLU A 175 4.71 15.09 13.92
N THR A 176 5.19 14.68 15.10
CA THR A 176 6.59 14.83 15.50
C THR A 176 7.51 14.04 14.57
N SER A 177 7.16 12.78 14.28
CA SER A 177 7.91 11.93 13.34
C SER A 177 7.93 12.53 11.93
N PHE A 178 6.85 13.17 11.51
CA PHE A 178 6.79 13.86 10.22
C PHE A 178 7.71 15.08 10.20
N ILE A 179 7.67 15.94 11.21
CA ILE A 179 8.50 17.14 11.29
C ILE A 179 9.99 16.79 11.33
N GLU A 180 10.40 15.84 12.18
CA GLU A 180 11.81 15.44 12.35
C GLU A 180 12.41 14.81 11.09
N ASN A 181 11.61 14.03 10.36
CA ASN A 181 12.08 13.32 9.17
C ASN A 181 11.85 14.10 7.87
N ARG A 182 11.08 15.20 7.90
CA ARG A 182 10.82 16.03 6.73
C ARG A 182 12.10 16.52 6.08
N ASP A 183 13.00 17.10 6.88
CA ASP A 183 14.28 17.60 6.36
C ASP A 183 15.13 16.48 5.76
N LYS A 184 15.06 15.28 6.37
CA LYS A 184 15.79 14.10 5.88
C LYS A 184 15.27 13.63 4.52
N VAL A 185 13.94 13.59 4.36
CA VAL A 185 13.25 13.24 3.12
C VAL A 185 13.49 14.28 2.03
N ASP A 186 13.45 15.57 2.39
CA ASP A 186 13.64 16.66 1.44
C ASP A 186 15.08 16.68 0.89
N GLN A 187 16.08 16.41 1.74
CA GLN A 187 17.50 16.36 1.37
C GLN A 187 17.96 14.99 0.82
N CYS A 188 17.06 14.00 0.74
CA CYS A 188 17.36 12.65 0.23
C CYS A 188 18.51 11.95 0.97
N PHE A 189 18.58 12.07 2.29
CA PHE A 189 19.57 11.32 3.08
C PHE A 189 19.29 9.81 3.05
N ASP A 190 20.35 9.00 3.16
CA ASP A 190 20.24 7.54 3.18
C ASP A 190 19.40 7.01 4.37
N ASP A 191 19.36 7.75 5.49
CA ASP A 191 18.55 7.44 6.68
C ASP A 191 17.10 7.95 6.59
N ALA A 192 16.65 8.45 5.43
CA ALA A 192 15.26 8.90 5.26
C ALA A 192 14.28 7.71 5.34
N PRO A 193 13.07 7.89 5.91
CA PRO A 193 12.04 6.84 6.02
C PRO A 193 11.32 6.58 4.68
N ILE A 194 12.10 6.37 3.62
CA ILE A 194 11.64 6.05 2.27
C ILE A 194 12.05 4.61 1.97
N TYR A 195 11.14 3.83 1.38
CA TYR A 195 11.44 2.47 0.98
C TYR A 195 12.58 2.43 -0.05
N ALA A 196 13.48 1.45 0.09
CA ALA A 196 14.55 1.23 -0.86
C ALA A 196 13.99 1.06 -2.29
N ASN A 197 14.66 1.67 -3.28
CA ASN A 197 14.28 1.71 -4.69
C ASN A 197 13.12 2.64 -5.08
N LEU A 198 12.51 3.38 -4.15
CA LEU A 198 11.58 4.45 -4.52
C LEU A 198 12.35 5.69 -4.97
N PRO A 199 11.90 6.37 -6.04
CA PRO A 199 12.44 7.67 -6.40
C PRO A 199 12.16 8.72 -5.31
N PRO A 200 13.00 9.77 -5.19
CA PRO A 200 12.89 10.78 -4.14
C PRO A 200 11.53 11.47 -4.02
N VAL A 201 10.92 11.91 -5.13
CA VAL A 201 9.64 12.63 -5.08
C VAL A 201 8.49 11.66 -4.81
N ALA A 202 8.43 10.54 -5.55
CA ALA A 202 7.40 9.54 -5.37
C ALA A 202 7.44 8.90 -3.96
N GLY A 203 8.64 8.70 -3.41
CA GLY A 203 8.87 8.21 -2.06
C GLY A 203 8.40 9.20 -0.99
N ALA A 204 8.69 10.49 -1.15
CA ALA A 204 8.22 11.53 -0.24
C ALA A 204 6.67 11.64 -0.22
N ILE A 205 6.03 11.59 -1.40
CA ILE A 205 4.57 11.60 -1.52
C ILE A 205 3.97 10.34 -0.89
N TYR A 206 4.54 9.16 -1.19
CA TYR A 206 4.07 7.91 -0.61
C TYR A 206 4.20 7.89 0.91
N TRP A 207 5.30 8.41 1.46
CA TRP A 207 5.51 8.53 2.91
C TRP A 207 4.44 9.43 3.55
N ALA A 208 4.19 10.62 2.98
CA ALA A 208 3.14 11.52 3.46
C ALA A 208 1.74 10.88 3.38
N ARG A 209 1.44 10.18 2.28
CA ARG A 209 0.17 9.47 2.09
C ARG A 209 0.02 8.28 3.04
N SER A 210 1.10 7.56 3.32
CA SER A 210 1.12 6.50 4.33
C SER A 210 0.84 7.04 5.73
N ALA A 211 1.37 8.22 6.06
CA ALA A 211 1.05 8.90 7.32
C ALA A 211 -0.43 9.30 7.39
N ARG A 212 -0.99 9.85 6.29
CA ARG A 212 -2.43 10.16 6.18
C ARG A 212 -3.31 8.93 6.36
N ASN A 213 -2.98 7.83 5.68
CA ASN A 213 -3.75 6.58 5.78
C ASN A 213 -3.71 6.02 7.22
N ARG A 214 -2.56 6.12 7.89
CA ARG A 214 -2.39 5.67 9.28
C ARG A 214 -3.28 6.42 10.27
N ILE A 215 -3.50 7.72 10.07
CA ILE A 215 -4.39 8.53 10.93
C ILE A 215 -5.86 8.43 10.50
N ALA A 216 -6.15 8.13 9.23
CA ALA A 216 -7.52 8.06 8.72
C ALA A 216 -8.32 6.86 9.25
N GLU A 217 -7.72 5.67 9.26
CA GLU A 217 -8.42 4.45 9.69
C GLU A 217 -8.95 4.56 11.13
N PRO A 218 -8.14 4.97 12.13
CA PRO A 218 -8.63 5.08 13.49
C PRO A 218 -9.71 6.16 13.67
N MET A 219 -9.59 7.30 12.95
CA MET A 219 -10.61 8.36 13.00
C MET A 219 -11.97 7.84 12.51
N SER A 220 -11.98 7.13 11.38
CA SER A 220 -13.23 6.60 10.79
C SER A 220 -13.97 5.67 11.75
N LYS A 221 -13.22 4.80 12.46
CA LYS A 221 -13.79 3.87 13.45
C LYS A 221 -14.25 4.59 14.72
N ILE A 222 -13.49 5.55 15.23
CA ILE A 222 -13.90 6.35 16.39
C ILE A 222 -15.21 7.09 16.12
N VAL A 223 -15.39 7.66 14.91
CA VAL A 223 -16.63 8.35 14.52
C VAL A 223 -17.82 7.39 14.52
N LEU A 224 -17.64 6.18 13.96
CA LEU A 224 -18.67 5.15 13.94
C LEU A 224 -19.13 4.77 15.36
N TYR A 225 -18.18 4.55 16.28
CA TYR A 225 -18.49 4.20 17.66
C TYR A 225 -19.05 5.39 18.47
N ASN A 226 -18.60 6.62 18.19
CA ASN A 226 -19.14 7.83 18.82
C ASN A 226 -20.61 8.08 18.48
N HIS A 227 -21.05 7.75 17.26
CA HIS A 227 -22.46 7.90 16.90
C HIS A 227 -23.38 7.00 17.76
N ALA A 228 -22.85 5.86 18.25
CA ALA A 228 -23.56 5.03 19.23
C ALA A 228 -23.66 5.72 20.60
N LEU A 229 -22.67 6.55 20.98
CA LEU A 229 -22.55 7.22 22.28
C LEU A 229 -23.44 8.47 22.47
N ARG A 230 -24.18 8.89 21.43
CA ARG A 230 -25.17 10.02 21.42
C ARG A 230 -24.66 11.42 21.79
N GLU A 231 -23.61 11.57 22.59
CA GLU A 231 -23.00 12.87 22.91
C GLU A 231 -21.55 12.93 22.42
N ILE A 232 -21.19 14.06 21.79
CA ILE A 232 -19.82 14.33 21.35
C ILE A 232 -19.11 15.04 22.50
N PRO A 233 -18.15 14.39 23.20
CA PRO A 233 -17.41 15.07 24.26
C PRO A 233 -16.60 16.23 23.67
N GLU A 234 -16.38 17.30 24.44
CA GLU A 234 -15.48 18.40 24.02
C GLU A 234 -14.09 17.89 23.63
N GLU A 235 -13.62 16.83 24.30
CA GLU A 235 -12.38 16.11 24.03
C GLU A 235 -12.32 15.59 22.57
N PHE A 236 -13.44 15.16 22.00
CA PHE A 236 -13.48 14.70 20.60
C PHE A 236 -13.29 15.87 19.62
N ARG A 237 -13.84 17.05 19.92
CA ARG A 237 -13.71 18.23 19.07
C ARG A 237 -12.26 18.71 18.98
N GLU A 238 -11.52 18.62 20.09
CA GLU A 238 -10.09 18.95 20.10
C GLU A 238 -9.29 17.96 19.23
N VAL A 239 -9.54 16.67 19.41
CA VAL A 239 -8.88 15.60 18.63
C VAL A 239 -9.22 15.71 17.14
N ASP A 240 -10.47 16.00 16.79
CA ASP A 240 -10.90 16.25 15.40
C ASP A 240 -10.17 17.46 14.79
N LYS A 241 -10.02 18.56 15.56
CA LYS A 241 -9.25 19.73 15.11
C LYS A 241 -7.78 19.38 14.88
N GLN A 242 -7.15 18.63 15.79
CA GLN A 242 -5.76 18.19 15.64
C GLN A 242 -5.58 17.28 14.42
N TYR A 243 -6.47 16.31 14.23
CA TYR A 243 -6.50 15.44 13.05
C TYR A 243 -6.63 16.24 11.76
N ASN A 244 -7.60 17.17 11.68
CA ASN A 244 -7.83 17.98 10.49
C ASN A 244 -6.64 18.91 10.16
N ASN A 245 -5.97 19.44 11.19
CA ASN A 245 -4.76 20.23 11.00
C ASN A 245 -3.60 19.38 10.46
N LEU A 246 -3.36 18.20 11.04
CA LEU A 246 -2.32 17.28 10.59
C LEU A 246 -2.62 16.77 9.17
N TRP A 247 -3.88 16.44 8.88
CA TRP A 247 -4.34 16.04 7.56
C TRP A 247 -4.03 17.09 6.49
N LYS A 248 -4.39 18.36 6.76
CA LYS A 248 -4.09 19.49 5.87
C LYS A 248 -2.60 19.74 5.72
N MET A 249 -1.81 19.57 6.78
CA MET A 249 -0.36 19.69 6.73
C MET A 249 0.25 18.65 5.77
N LEU A 250 -0.16 17.38 5.91
CA LEU A 250 0.32 16.28 5.07
C LEU A 250 -0.13 16.44 3.61
N GLU A 251 -1.38 16.85 3.38
CA GLU A 251 -1.91 17.16 2.04
C GLU A 251 -1.19 18.32 1.38
N GLY A 252 -0.95 19.40 2.14
CA GLY A 252 -0.20 20.56 1.65
C GLY A 252 1.22 20.20 1.25
N TYR A 253 1.88 19.30 2.00
CA TYR A 253 3.20 18.78 1.65
C TYR A 253 3.17 17.95 0.35
N GLU A 254 2.20 17.03 0.22
CA GLU A 254 2.00 16.23 -1.00
C GLU A 254 1.82 17.11 -2.24
N LEU A 255 0.91 18.09 -2.17
CA LEU A 255 0.64 19.04 -3.25
C LEU A 255 1.87 19.89 -3.59
N HIS A 256 2.60 20.38 -2.57
CA HIS A 256 3.80 21.17 -2.76
C HIS A 256 4.90 20.37 -3.46
N ARG A 257 5.14 19.11 -3.03
CA ARG A 257 6.15 18.23 -3.65
C ARG A 257 5.77 17.85 -5.08
N TYR A 258 4.49 17.58 -5.32
CA TYR A 258 3.99 17.30 -6.68
C TYR A 258 4.15 18.51 -7.60
N ALA A 259 3.75 19.71 -7.17
CA ALA A 259 3.89 20.93 -7.97
C ALA A 259 5.36 21.28 -8.27
N GLY A 260 6.24 21.12 -7.27
CA GLY A 260 7.69 21.29 -7.45
C GLY A 260 8.27 20.30 -8.46
N TRP A 261 7.80 19.05 -8.45
CA TRP A 261 8.18 18.03 -9.41
C TRP A 261 7.67 18.33 -10.82
N GLU A 262 6.42 18.75 -10.97
CA GLU A 262 5.84 19.08 -12.28
C GLU A 262 6.63 20.20 -12.96
N SER A 263 6.93 21.28 -12.24
CA SER A 263 7.70 22.39 -12.81
C SER A 263 9.17 22.02 -13.06
N THR A 264 9.82 21.31 -12.14
CA THR A 264 11.27 21.09 -12.24
C THR A 264 11.61 19.91 -13.15
N SER A 265 10.95 18.77 -12.96
CA SER A 265 11.36 17.51 -13.58
C SER A 265 10.87 17.37 -15.02
N VAL A 266 9.68 17.90 -15.33
CA VAL A 266 9.11 17.81 -16.70
C VAL A 266 9.85 18.75 -17.65
N ASP A 267 10.14 19.98 -17.23
CA ASP A 267 10.84 20.95 -18.09
C ASP A 267 12.31 20.59 -18.28
N VAL A 268 12.99 20.14 -17.21
CA VAL A 268 14.35 19.60 -17.33
C VAL A 268 14.36 18.41 -18.29
N ALA A 269 13.41 17.48 -18.19
CA ALA A 269 13.36 16.33 -19.09
C ALA A 269 13.17 16.72 -20.57
N LYS A 270 12.32 17.71 -20.88
CA LYS A 270 12.18 18.23 -22.24
C LYS A 270 13.49 18.80 -22.80
N GLU A 271 14.26 19.50 -21.97
CA GLU A 271 15.58 20.01 -22.37
C GLU A 271 16.61 18.90 -22.53
N LYS A 272 16.61 17.89 -21.64
CA LYS A 272 17.53 16.74 -21.73
C LYS A 272 17.28 15.88 -22.98
N LEU A 273 16.04 15.78 -23.46
CA LEU A 273 15.72 15.09 -24.71
C LEU A 273 16.26 15.78 -25.98
N LYS A 274 16.66 17.06 -25.88
CA LYS A 274 17.35 17.77 -26.98
C LYS A 274 18.84 17.49 -27.02
N MET A 275 19.38 16.78 -26.03
CA MET A 275 20.79 16.40 -26.00
C MET A 275 21.09 15.30 -27.02
N ARG A 276 22.37 15.21 -27.40
CA ARG A 276 22.89 14.22 -28.35
C ARG A 276 22.88 12.82 -27.75
N LEU A 277 22.90 11.79 -28.59
CA LEU A 277 22.87 10.38 -28.15
C LEU A 277 24.16 9.94 -27.45
N LEU A 278 25.32 10.37 -27.96
CA LEU A 278 26.64 9.98 -27.47
C LEU A 278 27.45 11.19 -26.99
N ARG A 279 28.32 10.97 -26.01
CA ARG A 279 29.30 11.95 -25.53
C ARG A 279 30.68 11.32 -25.39
N ARG A 280 31.72 12.00 -25.88
CA ARG A 280 33.12 11.67 -25.60
C ARG A 280 33.52 12.19 -24.21
N GLN A 281 34.19 11.35 -23.42
CA GLN A 281 34.74 11.73 -22.12
C GLN A 281 36.07 12.49 -22.32
N GLU A 282 36.15 13.72 -21.80
CA GLU A 282 37.30 14.61 -22.01
C GLU A 282 38.62 14.07 -21.42
N LYS A 283 38.56 13.22 -20.39
CA LYS A 283 39.75 12.69 -19.70
C LYS A 283 40.33 11.41 -20.30
N THR A 284 39.49 10.59 -20.94
CA THR A 284 39.82 9.23 -21.39
C THR A 284 39.64 9.04 -22.89
N GLY A 285 38.98 9.97 -23.58
CA GLY A 285 38.61 9.84 -24.99
C GLY A 285 37.48 8.83 -25.28
N LEU A 286 37.06 8.05 -24.27
CA LEU A 286 36.07 6.98 -24.38
C LEU A 286 34.65 7.53 -24.62
N LEU A 287 33.83 6.74 -25.29
CA LEU A 287 32.43 7.07 -25.53
C LEU A 287 31.54 6.66 -24.35
N LYS A 288 30.50 7.44 -24.10
CA LYS A 288 29.41 7.13 -23.17
C LYS A 288 28.08 7.53 -23.78
N VAL A 289 27.04 6.71 -23.56
CA VAL A 289 25.66 7.06 -23.93
C VAL A 289 25.19 8.22 -23.06
N ASN A 290 24.71 9.28 -23.71
CA ASN A 290 24.30 10.52 -23.08
C ASN A 290 22.79 10.47 -22.74
N PHE A 291 22.43 9.50 -21.91
CA PHE A 291 21.10 9.41 -21.30
C PHE A 291 21.18 9.93 -19.86
N ASP A 292 20.57 11.08 -19.60
CA ASP A 292 20.67 11.76 -18.31
C ASP A 292 19.96 10.94 -17.20
N PRO A 293 20.61 10.66 -16.05
CA PRO A 293 19.97 9.97 -14.94
C PRO A 293 18.67 10.63 -14.45
N ALA A 294 18.50 11.94 -14.65
CA ALA A 294 17.27 12.66 -14.35
C ALA A 294 16.07 12.16 -15.17
N LEU A 295 16.29 11.73 -16.43
CA LEU A 295 15.24 11.12 -17.27
C LEU A 295 14.83 9.76 -16.72
N VAL A 296 15.81 8.92 -16.33
CA VAL A 296 15.53 7.63 -15.68
C VAL A 296 14.72 7.82 -14.41
N ARG A 297 15.08 8.84 -13.60
CA ARG A 297 14.36 9.18 -12.37
C ARG A 297 12.93 9.61 -12.66
N LEU A 298 12.71 10.52 -13.62
CA LEU A 298 11.37 10.97 -14.02
C LEU A 298 10.50 9.79 -14.47
N ILE A 299 11.03 8.93 -15.35
CA ILE A 299 10.30 7.76 -15.86
C ILE A 299 9.89 6.82 -14.71
N ARG A 300 10.81 6.60 -13.76
CA ARG A 300 10.50 5.80 -12.56
C ARG A 300 9.45 6.49 -11.69
N GLU A 301 9.52 7.81 -11.50
CA GLU A 301 8.54 8.59 -10.73
C GLU A 301 7.14 8.50 -11.34
N VAL A 302 7.02 8.68 -12.67
CA VAL A 302 5.75 8.52 -13.40
C VAL A 302 5.18 7.13 -13.21
N ARG A 303 6.02 6.08 -13.25
CA ARG A 303 5.57 4.71 -12.98
C ARG A 303 4.88 4.59 -11.63
N PHE A 304 5.52 5.12 -10.57
CA PHE A 304 4.96 5.04 -9.22
C PHE A 304 3.73 5.92 -9.07
N PHE A 305 3.66 7.08 -9.71
CA PHE A 305 2.45 7.90 -9.72
C PHE A 305 1.25 7.19 -10.35
N LEU A 306 1.45 6.46 -11.45
CA LEU A 306 0.40 5.63 -12.04
C LEU A 306 -0.03 4.50 -11.10
N VAL A 307 0.90 3.88 -10.36
CA VAL A 307 0.58 2.85 -9.35
C VAL A 307 -0.15 3.44 -8.13
N PHE A 308 0.11 4.71 -7.79
CA PHE A 308 -0.53 5.42 -6.69
C PHE A 308 -1.82 6.14 -7.09
N ASP A 309 -2.31 5.95 -8.32
CA ASP A 309 -3.48 6.64 -8.89
C ASP A 309 -3.38 8.18 -8.81
N ILE A 310 -2.16 8.72 -8.93
CA ILE A 310 -1.90 10.16 -9.00
C ILE A 310 -1.97 10.59 -10.47
N GLN A 311 -2.73 11.65 -10.77
CA GLN A 311 -2.83 12.20 -12.11
C GLN A 311 -1.46 12.72 -12.56
N VAL A 312 -1.01 12.34 -13.75
CA VAL A 312 0.29 12.71 -14.30
C VAL A 312 0.10 13.70 -15.44
N PRO A 313 0.96 14.73 -15.60
CA PRO A 313 0.86 15.67 -16.70
C PRO A 313 1.03 14.96 -18.06
N PRO A 314 0.28 15.34 -19.11
CA PRO A 314 0.32 14.68 -20.41
C PRO A 314 1.73 14.57 -21.00
N ALA A 315 2.57 15.58 -20.79
CA ALA A 315 3.95 15.58 -21.25
C ALA A 315 4.81 14.50 -20.57
N ALA A 316 4.61 14.26 -19.27
CA ALA A 316 5.33 13.21 -18.54
C ALA A 316 4.78 11.81 -18.88
N GLN A 317 3.49 11.71 -19.16
CA GLN A 317 2.85 10.48 -19.63
C GLN A 317 3.32 10.09 -21.04
N GLU A 318 3.45 11.05 -21.96
CA GLU A 318 4.06 10.81 -23.28
C GLU A 318 5.50 10.29 -23.14
N MET A 319 6.32 10.91 -22.29
CA MET A 319 7.69 10.44 -22.04
C MET A 319 7.71 9.03 -21.46
N PHE A 320 6.78 8.72 -20.56
CA PHE A 320 6.66 7.39 -19.96
C PHE A 320 6.23 6.33 -20.99
N ASN A 321 5.22 6.62 -21.80
CA ASN A 321 4.77 5.74 -22.89
C ASN A 321 5.92 5.44 -23.87
N LYS A 322 6.76 6.44 -24.15
CA LYS A 322 7.94 6.27 -25.01
C LYS A 322 9.11 5.54 -24.32
N SER A 323 9.17 5.58 -22.99
CA SER A 323 10.26 4.99 -22.19
C SER A 323 10.20 3.48 -22.02
N GLY A 324 9.04 2.86 -22.28
CA GLY A 324 8.87 1.41 -22.16
C GLY A 324 8.87 0.87 -20.74
N MET A 325 8.69 1.71 -19.71
CA MET A 325 8.55 1.25 -18.33
C MET A 325 7.07 0.94 -18.06
N ARG A 326 6.73 -0.30 -17.70
CA ARG A 326 5.35 -0.79 -17.56
C ARG A 326 4.68 -0.22 -16.30
N ALA A 327 3.43 0.26 -16.38
CA ALA A 327 2.64 0.69 -15.22
C ALA A 327 1.78 -0.44 -14.61
N SER A 328 1.31 -1.41 -15.41
CA SER A 328 0.35 -2.42 -14.93
C SER A 328 0.98 -3.77 -14.59
N PRO A 329 0.66 -4.36 -13.42
CA PRO A 329 1.05 -5.74 -13.07
C PRO A 329 0.25 -6.82 -13.82
N HIS A 330 -0.91 -6.49 -14.40
CA HIS A 330 -1.81 -7.43 -15.09
C HIS A 330 -2.18 -6.88 -16.47
N GLY A 331 -1.96 -7.65 -17.53
CA GLY A 331 -2.37 -7.27 -18.89
C GLY A 331 -1.32 -7.64 -19.94
N GLU A 332 -1.67 -8.59 -20.79
CA GLU A 332 -0.83 -9.37 -21.70
C GLU A 332 -0.70 -8.77 -23.11
N HIS A 333 -1.20 -7.55 -23.38
CA HIS A 333 -1.57 -7.20 -24.75
C HIS A 333 -0.68 -6.22 -25.54
N ASP A 334 0.30 -5.54 -24.94
CA ASP A 334 1.08 -4.52 -25.68
C ASP A 334 2.59 -4.77 -25.57
N ARG A 335 3.12 -5.57 -26.50
CA ARG A 335 4.55 -5.92 -26.62
C ARG A 335 5.40 -4.89 -27.40
N GLU A 336 4.82 -3.81 -27.91
CA GLU A 336 5.42 -3.06 -29.02
C GLU A 336 5.99 -1.66 -28.69
N THR A 337 5.92 -1.16 -27.45
CA THR A 337 6.30 0.23 -27.09
C THR A 337 7.49 0.36 -26.12
N ALA A 338 8.54 -0.47 -26.29
CA ALA A 338 9.73 -0.47 -25.41
C ALA A 338 10.94 0.27 -26.01
N THR A 339 10.78 1.52 -26.44
CA THR A 339 11.70 2.15 -27.38
C THR A 339 12.99 2.71 -26.75
N TYR A 340 12.92 3.65 -25.79
CA TYR A 340 14.14 4.29 -25.27
C TYR A 340 15.06 3.34 -24.47
N ARG A 341 14.50 2.43 -23.67
CA ARG A 341 15.32 1.47 -22.89
C ARG A 341 16.07 0.51 -23.80
N GLN A 342 15.41 0.03 -24.86
CA GLN A 342 16.04 -0.83 -25.85
C GLN A 342 17.15 -0.08 -26.60
N TRP A 343 16.89 1.17 -27.03
CA TRP A 343 17.91 2.00 -27.67
C TRP A 343 19.11 2.28 -26.77
N VAL A 344 18.89 2.62 -25.49
CA VAL A 344 19.98 2.82 -24.52
C VAL A 344 20.79 1.55 -24.35
N ALA A 345 20.15 0.39 -24.17
CA ALA A 345 20.86 -0.88 -24.00
C ALA A 345 21.68 -1.27 -25.25
N GLN A 346 21.13 -1.05 -26.44
CA GLN A 346 21.84 -1.30 -27.71
C GLN A 346 23.02 -0.34 -27.89
N LEU A 347 22.82 0.95 -27.62
CA LEU A 347 23.88 1.95 -27.69
C LEU A 347 24.97 1.71 -26.63
N ASP A 348 24.60 1.30 -25.41
CA ASP A 348 25.57 0.96 -24.36
C ASP A 348 26.42 -0.25 -24.79
N HIS A 349 25.82 -1.24 -25.45
CA HIS A 349 26.55 -2.38 -25.99
C HIS A 349 27.53 -1.96 -27.10
N ILE A 350 27.08 -1.14 -28.06
CA ILE A 350 27.94 -0.58 -29.12
C ILE A 350 29.10 0.21 -28.54
N VAL A 351 28.82 1.07 -27.55
CA VAL A 351 29.83 1.88 -26.87
C VAL A 351 30.82 1.01 -26.11
N GLN A 352 30.35 -0.05 -25.45
CA GLN A 352 31.21 -0.99 -24.76
C GLN A 352 32.16 -1.69 -25.73
N MET A 353 31.68 -2.14 -26.89
CA MET A 353 32.51 -2.76 -27.93
C MET A 353 33.54 -1.78 -28.49
N TYR A 354 33.13 -0.55 -28.82
CA TYR A 354 34.04 0.50 -29.27
C TYR A 354 35.13 0.80 -28.24
N ASN A 355 34.74 0.94 -26.96
CA ASN A 355 35.69 1.19 -25.89
C ASN A 355 36.63 -0.02 -25.67
N SER A 356 36.14 -1.26 -25.79
CA SER A 356 36.97 -2.48 -25.72
C SER A 356 38.05 -2.46 -26.79
N VAL A 357 37.66 -2.19 -28.04
CA VAL A 357 38.58 -2.09 -29.18
C VAL A 357 39.67 -1.06 -28.90
N LEU A 358 39.33 0.14 -28.43
CA LEU A 358 40.32 1.18 -28.10
C LEU A 358 41.22 0.83 -26.91
N THR A 359 40.72 0.09 -25.92
CA THR A 359 41.52 -0.30 -24.75
C THR A 359 42.40 -1.52 -24.97
N GLU A 360 42.00 -2.42 -25.87
CA GLU A 360 42.72 -3.67 -26.15
C GLU A 360 43.83 -3.50 -27.18
N LEU A 361 43.73 -2.47 -28.04
CA LEU A 361 44.73 -2.19 -29.07
C LEU A 361 46.00 -1.59 -28.45
N LEU A 362 47.14 -2.19 -28.79
CA LEU A 362 48.45 -1.63 -28.47
C LEU A 362 48.82 -0.55 -29.50
N PRO A 363 49.67 0.44 -29.14
CA PRO A 363 50.10 1.49 -30.06
C PRO A 363 50.76 0.99 -31.36
N VAL A 364 51.29 -0.24 -31.36
CA VAL A 364 51.90 -0.88 -32.53
C VAL A 364 50.89 -1.58 -33.45
N GLU A 365 49.68 -1.87 -32.94
CA GLU A 365 48.58 -2.52 -33.67
C GLU A 365 47.58 -1.49 -34.22
N GLU A 366 47.57 -0.28 -33.65
CA GLU A 366 46.71 0.84 -34.04
C GLU A 366 46.81 1.20 -35.54
N PRO A 367 48.01 1.28 -36.17
CA PRO A 367 48.13 1.61 -37.59
C PRO A 367 47.55 0.53 -38.52
N LEU A 368 47.51 -0.73 -38.08
CA LEU A 368 46.99 -1.85 -38.89
C LEU A 368 45.45 -1.79 -39.01
N LEU A 369 44.80 -1.17 -38.03
CA LEU A 369 43.35 -1.10 -37.92
C LEU A 369 42.82 0.34 -38.07
N GLU A 370 43.69 1.32 -38.35
CA GLU A 370 43.34 2.73 -38.52
C GLU A 370 42.22 2.95 -39.56
N ASP A 371 42.30 2.28 -40.72
CA ASP A 371 41.26 2.30 -41.77
C ASP A 371 39.91 1.74 -41.31
N ARG A 372 39.90 0.85 -40.31
CA ARG A 372 38.67 0.26 -39.74
C ARG A 372 38.14 1.11 -38.59
N ILE A 373 39.02 1.68 -37.77
CA ILE A 373 38.68 2.61 -36.69
C ILE A 373 38.07 3.88 -37.26
N THR A 374 38.64 4.44 -38.33
CA THR A 374 38.07 5.59 -39.04
C THR A 374 36.67 5.31 -39.59
N LYS A 375 36.42 4.10 -40.13
CA LYS A 375 35.07 3.69 -40.53
C LYS A 375 34.09 3.61 -39.36
N MET A 376 34.52 3.11 -38.20
CA MET A 376 33.70 3.12 -36.97
C MET A 376 33.42 4.54 -36.50
N ASP A 377 34.41 5.43 -36.50
CA ASP A 377 34.26 6.82 -36.09
C ASP A 377 33.30 7.58 -37.02
N VAL A 378 33.36 7.33 -38.34
CA VAL A 378 32.40 7.89 -39.30
C VAL A 378 30.99 7.36 -39.04
N ALA A 379 30.84 6.07 -38.73
CA ALA A 379 29.55 5.49 -38.38
C ALA A 379 28.98 6.07 -37.07
N LEU A 380 29.84 6.40 -36.09
CA LEU A 380 29.45 6.97 -34.79
C LEU A 380 29.29 8.50 -34.81
N ALA A 381 29.85 9.19 -35.79
CA ALA A 381 29.80 10.65 -35.90
C ALA A 381 28.39 11.24 -35.88
N PRO A 382 27.37 10.69 -36.60
CA PRO A 382 26.00 11.18 -36.52
C PRO A 382 25.42 11.16 -35.09
N GLY A 383 25.79 10.17 -34.27
CA GLY A 383 25.40 10.07 -32.86
C GLY A 383 26.04 11.12 -31.95
N LEU A 384 27.17 11.70 -32.38
CA LEU A 384 27.96 12.69 -31.65
C LEU A 384 27.67 14.14 -32.06
N THR A 385 27.06 14.37 -33.23
CA THR A 385 26.87 15.72 -33.80
C THR A 385 25.40 16.08 -34.01
N GLU A 386 24.63 15.17 -34.62
CA GLU A 386 23.32 15.49 -35.23
C GLU A 386 22.14 14.80 -34.55
N LEU A 387 22.30 13.54 -34.15
CA LEU A 387 21.21 12.74 -33.61
C LEU A 387 20.92 13.12 -32.15
N LYS A 388 19.67 13.47 -31.91
CA LYS A 388 19.10 13.80 -30.60
C LYS A 388 18.05 12.76 -30.24
N TRP A 389 17.77 12.59 -28.95
CA TRP A 389 16.75 11.65 -28.47
C TRP A 389 15.35 11.91 -29.03
N ARG A 390 15.05 13.15 -29.48
CA ARG A 390 13.78 13.50 -30.15
C ARG A 390 13.63 12.97 -31.58
N SER A 391 14.71 12.58 -32.25
CA SER A 391 14.70 12.15 -33.65
C SER A 391 14.40 10.65 -33.79
N GLU A 392 13.19 10.26 -33.41
CA GLU A 392 12.73 8.87 -33.26
C GLU A 392 12.90 8.02 -34.54
N ASP A 393 12.67 8.60 -35.72
CA ASP A 393 12.68 7.85 -36.99
C ASP A 393 14.08 7.40 -37.45
N ARG A 394 15.14 8.12 -37.03
CA ARG A 394 16.52 7.89 -37.50
C ARG A 394 17.37 7.08 -36.53
N ILE A 395 16.89 6.86 -35.31
CA ILE A 395 17.64 6.16 -34.26
C ILE A 395 17.75 4.65 -34.55
N PRO A 396 16.69 3.92 -34.95
CA PRO A 396 16.78 2.48 -35.22
C PRO A 396 17.73 2.14 -36.36
N GLU A 397 17.64 2.86 -37.48
CA GLU A 397 18.52 2.67 -38.64
C GLU A 397 19.98 2.98 -38.30
N PHE A 398 20.20 4.06 -37.53
CA PHE A 398 21.52 4.39 -37.01
C PHE A 398 22.09 3.30 -36.11
N ILE A 399 21.30 2.77 -35.17
CA ILE A 399 21.73 1.70 -34.26
C ILE A 399 22.06 0.44 -35.05
N GLU A 400 21.23 0.05 -36.01
CA GLU A 400 21.48 -1.16 -36.82
C GLU A 400 22.76 -1.04 -37.65
N ASN A 401 22.95 0.09 -38.34
CA ASN A 401 24.14 0.33 -39.16
C ASN A 401 25.41 0.40 -38.30
N THR A 402 25.35 1.11 -37.17
CA THR A 402 26.49 1.23 -36.26
C THR A 402 26.82 -0.11 -35.59
N MET A 403 25.81 -0.88 -35.19
CA MET A 403 25.99 -2.21 -34.61
C MET A 403 26.70 -3.16 -35.56
N LYS A 404 26.30 -3.19 -36.85
CA LYS A 404 26.96 -4.00 -37.88
C LYS A 404 28.44 -3.63 -38.02
N VAL A 405 28.74 -2.35 -38.23
CA VAL A 405 30.12 -1.86 -38.43
C VAL A 405 30.99 -2.10 -37.20
N VAL A 406 30.48 -1.81 -36.00
CA VAL A 406 31.24 -1.99 -34.75
C VAL A 406 31.43 -3.47 -34.41
N SER A 407 30.45 -4.32 -34.70
CA SER A 407 30.58 -5.78 -34.53
C SER A 407 31.58 -6.40 -35.48
N ASP A 408 31.63 -5.95 -36.74
CA ASP A 408 32.61 -6.44 -37.71
C ASP A 408 34.04 -6.10 -37.29
N VAL A 409 34.27 -4.90 -36.76
CA VAL A 409 35.61 -4.50 -36.30
C VAL A 409 35.96 -5.16 -34.96
N SER A 410 35.04 -5.21 -33.99
CA SER A 410 35.25 -5.92 -32.73
C SER A 410 35.59 -7.39 -32.96
N GLY A 411 34.84 -8.09 -33.82
CA GLY A 411 35.10 -9.49 -34.13
C GLY A 411 36.47 -9.73 -34.77
N VAL A 412 36.94 -8.81 -35.62
CA VAL A 412 38.30 -8.90 -36.18
C VAL A 412 39.37 -8.68 -35.11
N VAL A 413 39.15 -7.73 -34.19
CA VAL A 413 40.06 -7.49 -33.07
C VAL A 413 40.09 -8.69 -32.13
N ASP A 414 38.94 -9.29 -31.84
CA ASP A 414 38.83 -10.50 -31.01
C ASP A 414 39.60 -11.67 -31.61
N ILE A 415 39.43 -11.94 -32.92
CA ILE A 415 40.18 -12.99 -33.63
C ILE A 415 41.68 -12.68 -33.64
N MET A 416 42.06 -11.43 -33.88
CA MET A 416 43.47 -11.00 -33.87
C MET A 416 44.10 -11.23 -32.49
N LYS A 417 43.40 -10.85 -31.41
CA LYS A 417 43.86 -11.03 -30.04
C LYS A 417 43.87 -12.49 -29.62
N GLU A 418 42.89 -13.29 -30.04
CA GLU A 418 42.88 -14.73 -29.81
C GLU A 418 44.07 -15.41 -30.50
N ASN A 419 44.35 -15.08 -31.75
CA ASN A 419 45.52 -15.57 -32.47
C ASN A 419 46.83 -15.16 -31.78
N LEU A 420 46.94 -13.91 -31.31
CA LEU A 420 48.11 -13.44 -30.57
C LEU A 420 48.28 -14.19 -29.24
N ARG A 421 47.18 -14.42 -28.50
CA ARG A 421 47.20 -15.23 -27.26
C ARG A 421 47.61 -16.67 -27.55
N ASN A 422 47.15 -17.27 -28.66
CA ASN A 422 47.53 -18.62 -29.07
C ASN A 422 49.01 -18.70 -29.42
N ILE A 423 49.54 -17.74 -30.20
CA ILE A 423 50.98 -17.66 -30.52
C ILE A 423 51.79 -17.49 -29.23
N SER A 424 51.39 -16.57 -28.35
CA SER A 424 52.05 -16.34 -27.06
C SER A 424 52.01 -17.58 -26.17
N SER A 425 50.91 -18.34 -26.17
CA SER A 425 50.78 -19.61 -25.45
C SER A 425 51.74 -20.67 -26.00
N ILE A 426 51.83 -20.83 -27.32
CA ILE A 426 52.77 -21.75 -27.98
C ILE A 426 54.22 -21.36 -27.65
N LEU A 427 54.57 -20.08 -27.79
CA LEU A 427 55.90 -19.58 -27.45
C LEU A 427 56.21 -19.77 -25.95
N SER A 428 55.22 -19.55 -25.08
CA SER A 428 55.37 -19.81 -23.64
C SER A 428 55.58 -21.29 -23.33
N GLN A 429 54.96 -22.20 -24.09
CA GLN A 429 55.23 -23.64 -23.98
C GLN A 429 56.66 -23.97 -24.42
N TRP A 430 57.14 -23.38 -25.53
CA TRP A 430 58.52 -23.56 -25.98
C TRP A 430 59.55 -22.95 -25.02
N CYS A 431 59.20 -21.91 -24.26
CA CYS A 431 60.05 -21.37 -23.22
C CYS A 431 60.12 -22.25 -21.95
N LYS A 432 59.17 -23.20 -21.76
CA LYS A 432 59.18 -24.09 -20.57
C LYS A 432 60.25 -25.17 -20.65
N GLU A 433 60.57 -25.63 -21.85
CA GLU A 433 61.64 -26.59 -22.10
C GLU A 433 62.78 -25.89 -22.85
N PRO A 434 63.99 -25.80 -22.30
CA PRO A 434 65.09 -25.17 -22.99
C PRO A 434 65.39 -25.95 -24.28
N ILE A 435 65.47 -25.23 -25.42
CA ILE A 435 65.75 -25.80 -26.75
C ILE A 435 67.02 -26.66 -26.76
N ILE A 436 67.96 -26.37 -25.86
CA ILE A 436 69.16 -27.16 -25.65
C ILE A 436 69.14 -27.72 -24.23
N GLU A 437 68.66 -28.93 -24.07
CA GLU A 437 68.94 -29.75 -22.89
C GLU A 437 70.27 -30.45 -23.06
N ARG A 438 71.18 -30.28 -22.08
CA ARG A 438 72.36 -31.14 -21.99
C ARG A 438 71.87 -32.58 -21.82
N LYS A 439 72.33 -33.51 -22.67
CA LYS A 439 72.17 -34.95 -22.42
C LYS A 439 72.54 -35.25 -20.96
N ARG A 440 71.60 -35.80 -20.18
CA ARG A 440 71.84 -36.17 -18.77
C ARG A 440 73.13 -36.98 -18.68
N GLY A 441 74.17 -36.41 -18.07
CA GLY A 441 75.49 -37.03 -17.88
C GLY A 441 76.68 -36.33 -18.55
N ALA A 442 76.49 -35.28 -19.36
CA ALA A 442 77.62 -34.51 -19.90
C ALA A 442 78.17 -33.54 -18.83
N LYS A 443 79.39 -33.81 -18.32
CA LYS A 443 80.14 -32.94 -17.41
C LYS A 443 80.32 -31.54 -18.05
N PRO A 444 80.30 -30.46 -17.24
CA PRO A 444 80.70 -29.15 -17.74
C PRO A 444 82.16 -29.20 -18.21
N MET A 445 82.41 -29.08 -19.51
CA MET A 445 83.72 -28.62 -19.97
C MET A 445 83.88 -27.18 -19.49
N ALA A 446 84.95 -26.91 -18.76
CA ALA A 446 85.45 -25.56 -18.57
C ALA A 446 85.87 -25.03 -19.95
N MET A 447 85.59 -23.75 -20.24
CA MET A 447 86.34 -23.05 -21.28
C MET A 447 87.76 -22.94 -20.76
N ASP A 448 88.62 -23.87 -21.18
CA ASP A 448 90.03 -23.67 -21.51
C ASP A 448 90.68 -25.06 -21.67
N GLU A 449 90.65 -25.55 -22.92
CA GLU A 449 91.75 -26.24 -23.61
C GLU A 449 91.44 -26.33 -25.12
#